data_AF-A0A7C6VCB3-F1
#
_entry.id   AF-A0A7C6VCB3-F1
#
_cell.length_a   1.000
_cell.length_b   1.000
_cell.length_c   1.000
_cell.angle_alpha   90.00
_cell.angle_beta   90.00
_cell.angle_gamma   90.00
#
_symmetry.space_group_name_H-M   'P 1'
#
loop_
_entity.id
_entity.type
_entity.pdbx_description
1 polymer ?
#
loop_
_entity_poly.entity_id
_entity_poly.type
_entity_poly.pdbx_seq_one_letter_code
_entity_poly.pdbx_strand_id
1 'polypeptide(L)'
;PLDPREFTKRFQRHLEKAGLPKVRLHDLRHTHASLLLARGVHPKVVQERLGHSSITMTLDLYSHLTPGLQEAAAATLNGLLGKEKSPADMQGSK
;
A
#
# COMPACT_ATOMS: atom_id res chain seq x y z
N PRO A 1 26.51 12.15 -14.57
CA PRO A 1 25.91 11.41 -13.44
C PRO A 1 26.14 12.16 -12.12
N LEU A 2 25.10 12.36 -11.29
CA LEU A 2 25.26 12.98 -9.97
C LEU A 2 25.80 11.93 -8.97
N ASP A 3 26.83 12.29 -8.21
CA ASP A 3 27.35 11.43 -7.14
C ASP A 3 26.30 11.34 -6.00
N PRO A 4 25.83 10.15 -5.62
CA PRO A 4 24.83 9.97 -4.56
C PRO A 4 25.26 10.55 -3.20
N ARG A 5 26.56 10.52 -2.88
CA ARG A 5 27.10 11.04 -1.63
C ARG A 5 27.05 12.56 -1.63
N GLU A 6 27.41 13.18 -2.75
CA GLU A 6 27.38 14.64 -2.88
C GLU A 6 25.95 15.16 -2.90
N PHE A 7 25.02 14.43 -3.54
CA PHE A 7 23.60 14.75 -3.48
C PHE A 7 23.03 14.64 -2.06
N THR A 8 23.39 13.58 -1.32
CA THR A 8 23.00 13.45 0.09
C THR A 8 23.55 14.58 0.96
N LYS A 9 24.82 14.96 0.78
CA LYS A 9 25.42 16.10 1.50
C LYS A 9 24.71 17.42 1.17
N ARG A 10 24.40 17.66 -0.11
CA ARG A 10 23.61 18.83 -0.55
C ARG A 10 22.24 18.86 0.12
N PHE A 11 21.54 17.73 0.14
CA PHE A 11 20.25 17.61 0.82
C PHE A 11 20.33 17.93 2.31
N GLN A 12 21.32 17.38 3.03
CA GLN A 12 21.51 17.69 4.46
C GLN A 12 21.78 19.19 4.70
N ARG A 13 22.62 19.82 3.87
CA ARG A 13 22.85 21.28 3.96
C ARG A 13 21.57 22.09 3.75
N HIS A 14 20.67 21.64 2.86
CA HIS A 14 19.39 22.31 2.65
C HIS A 14 18.45 22.14 3.84
N LEU A 15 18.42 20.96 4.46
CA LEU A 15 17.64 20.74 5.68
C LEU A 15 18.13 21.65 6.83
N GLU A 16 19.45 21.73 7.02
CA GLU A 16 20.04 22.59 8.06
C GLU A 16 19.70 24.07 7.82
N LYS A 17 19.79 24.55 6.57
CA LYS A 17 19.39 25.92 6.21
C LYS A 17 17.91 26.19 6.40
N ALA A 18 17.06 25.18 6.24
CA ALA A 18 15.61 25.27 6.46
C ALA A 18 15.20 25.12 7.94
N GLY A 19 16.16 24.87 8.86
CA GLY A 19 15.86 24.61 10.27
C GLY A 19 15.12 23.28 10.49
N LEU A 20 15.22 22.34 9.54
CA LEU A 20 14.53 21.06 9.60
C LEU A 20 15.40 19.99 10.29
N PRO A 21 14.78 18.99 10.93
CA PRO A 21 15.51 17.86 11.50
C PRO A 21 16.25 17.08 10.40
N LYS A 22 17.34 16.43 10.80
CA LYS A 22 18.14 15.59 9.90
C LYS A 22 17.34 14.35 9.53
N VAL A 23 16.79 14.35 8.32
CA VAL A 23 16.11 13.21 7.70
C VAL A 23 16.92 12.71 6.51
N ARG A 24 16.81 11.43 6.19
CA ARG A 24 17.52 10.81 5.05
C ARG A 24 16.66 10.95 3.79
N LEU A 25 17.29 10.92 2.62
CA LEU A 25 16.57 11.05 1.35
C LEU A 25 15.52 9.96 1.15
N HIS A 26 15.81 8.73 1.59
CA HIS A 26 14.84 7.64 1.48
C HIS A 26 13.70 7.75 2.48
N ASP A 27 13.83 8.53 3.55
CA ASP A 27 12.72 8.80 4.48
C ASP A 27 11.60 9.56 3.74
N LEU A 28 11.93 10.42 2.76
CA LEU A 28 10.93 11.06 1.89
C LEU A 28 10.12 10.04 1.08
N ARG A 29 10.79 8.97 0.61
CA ARG A 29 10.15 7.88 -0.12
C ARG A 29 9.21 7.09 0.78
N HIS A 30 9.59 6.87 2.04
CA HIS A 30 8.72 6.26 3.04
C HIS A 30 7.51 7.14 3.37
N THR A 31 7.69 8.46 3.49
CA THR A 31 6.58 9.41 3.68
C THR A 31 5.62 9.38 2.50
N HIS A 32 6.13 9.35 1.26
CA HIS A 32 5.30 9.25 0.07
C HIS A 32 4.46 7.97 0.05
N ALA A 33 5.07 6.83 0.37
CA ALA A 33 4.37 5.54 0.47
C ALA A 33 3.27 5.61 1.54
N SER A 34 3.62 6.08 2.74
CA SER A 34 2.71 6.19 3.88
C SER A 34 1.50 7.07 3.56
N LEU A 35 1.71 8.20 2.88
CA LEU A 35 0.62 9.10 2.47
C LEU A 35 -0.32 8.48 1.45
N LEU A 36 0.19 7.73 0.47
CA LEU A 36 -0.66 7.03 -0.51
C LEU A 36 -1.50 5.95 0.15
N LEU A 37 -0.88 5.18 1.04
CA LEU A 37 -1.56 4.12 1.76
C LEU A 37 -2.62 4.68 2.71
N ALA A 38 -2.31 5.76 3.44
CA ALA A 38 -3.27 6.46 4.31
C ALA A 38 -4.49 7.01 3.54
N ARG A 39 -4.36 7.21 2.23
CA ARG A 39 -5.46 7.60 1.34
C ARG A 39 -6.22 6.42 0.73
N GLY A 40 -5.92 5.20 1.16
CA GLY A 40 -6.57 3.98 0.69
C GLY A 40 -6.07 3.46 -0.66
N VAL A 41 -4.93 3.96 -1.16
CA VAL A 41 -4.35 3.44 -2.40
C VAL A 41 -3.86 2.01 -2.16
N HIS A 42 -4.25 1.10 -3.04
CA HIS A 42 -3.90 -0.31 -2.90
C HIS A 42 -2.36 -0.50 -2.86
N PRO A 43 -1.81 -1.30 -1.93
CA PRO A 43 -0.36 -1.47 -1.75
C PRO A 43 0.38 -1.88 -3.02
N LYS A 44 -0.25 -2.68 -3.90
CA LYS A 44 0.33 -3.06 -5.20
C LYS A 44 0.59 -1.86 -6.12
N VAL A 45 -0.35 -0.90 -6.14
CA VAL A 45 -0.23 0.33 -6.93
C VAL A 45 0.88 1.21 -6.36
N VAL A 46 0.98 1.29 -5.03
CA VAL A 46 2.07 2.02 -4.36
C VAL A 46 3.44 1.37 -4.67
N GLN A 47 3.52 0.05 -4.67
CA GLN A 47 4.75 -0.70 -5.01
C GLN A 47 5.21 -0.43 -6.44
N GLU A 48 4.29 -0.51 -7.40
CA GLU A 48 4.58 -0.25 -8.82
C GLU A 48 5.00 1.20 -9.03
N ARG A 49 4.30 2.14 -8.39
CA ARG A 49 4.60 3.57 -8.46
C ARG A 49 5.97 3.92 -7.89
N LEU A 50 6.38 3.25 -6.81
CA LEU A 50 7.70 3.44 -6.25
C LEU A 50 8.75 2.77 -7.16
N GLY A 51 8.46 1.60 -7.74
CA GLY A 51 9.41 0.86 -8.55
C GLY A 51 10.28 -0.03 -7.65
N HIS A 52 9.87 -1.30 -7.53
CA HIS A 52 10.53 -2.42 -6.84
C HIS A 52 11.10 -2.16 -5.43
N SER A 53 10.76 -1.06 -4.78
CA SER A 53 11.42 -0.67 -3.53
C SER A 53 10.60 -1.07 -2.31
N SER A 54 11.29 -1.73 -1.38
CA SER A 54 10.86 -2.20 -0.05
C SER A 54 9.35 -2.15 0.17
N ILE A 55 8.64 -3.08 -0.47
CA ILE A 55 7.28 -3.38 -0.06
C ILE A 55 7.27 -3.91 1.37
N THR A 56 8.38 -4.48 1.85
CA THR A 56 8.55 -5.03 3.20
C THR A 56 8.16 -4.02 4.27
N MET A 57 8.69 -2.79 4.23
CA MET A 57 8.28 -1.75 5.19
C MET A 57 6.81 -1.31 5.04
N THR A 58 6.29 -1.35 3.81
CA THR A 58 4.90 -0.98 3.49
C THR A 58 3.90 -2.04 3.97
N LEU A 59 4.23 -3.32 3.77
CA LEU A 59 3.42 -4.45 4.20
C LEU A 59 3.46 -4.59 5.72
N ASP A 60 4.63 -4.40 6.34
CA ASP A 60 4.77 -4.45 7.81
C ASP A 60 3.90 -3.38 8.46
N LEU A 61 3.96 -2.13 7.97
CA LEU A 61 3.16 -1.01 8.50
C LEU A 61 1.64 -1.21 8.30
N TYR A 62 1.22 -1.81 7.19
CA TYR A 62 -0.21 -1.98 6.89
C TYR A 62 -0.78 -3.35 7.28
N SER A 63 0.04 -4.34 7.60
CA SER A 63 -0.42 -5.66 8.08
C SER A 63 -1.42 -5.53 9.24
N HIS A 64 -1.20 -4.54 10.10
CA HIS A 64 -2.06 -4.17 11.23
C HIS A 64 -3.30 -3.34 10.86
N LEU A 65 -3.34 -2.73 9.68
CA LEU A 65 -4.47 -1.95 9.13
C LEU A 65 -5.35 -2.78 8.18
N THR A 66 -4.97 -4.03 7.93
CA THR A 66 -5.75 -5.05 7.19
C THR A 66 -6.76 -5.91 7.98
N PRO A 67 -7.10 -5.73 9.28
CA PRO A 67 -8.23 -6.46 9.82
C PRO A 67 -9.49 -6.00 9.10
N GLY A 68 -10.17 -6.92 8.43
CA GLY A 68 -11.37 -6.65 7.62
C GLY A 68 -11.19 -6.75 6.10
N LEU A 69 -9.97 -6.66 5.54
CA LEU A 69 -9.80 -6.77 4.08
C LEU A 69 -9.98 -8.22 3.60
N GLN A 70 -9.52 -9.19 4.38
CA GLN A 70 -9.78 -10.61 4.13
C GLN A 70 -11.27 -10.94 4.29
N GLU A 71 -11.96 -10.34 5.26
CA GLU A 71 -13.39 -10.53 5.47
C GLU A 71 -14.21 -9.88 4.34
N ALA A 72 -13.82 -8.70 3.86
CA ALA A 72 -14.43 -8.06 2.70
C ALA A 72 -14.19 -8.85 1.41
N ALA A 73 -12.98 -9.42 1.23
CA ALA A 73 -12.67 -10.30 0.11
C ALA A 73 -13.49 -11.60 0.18
N ALA A 74 -13.62 -12.20 1.36
CA ALA A 74 -14.46 -13.37 1.59
C ALA A 74 -15.93 -13.07 1.34
N ALA A 75 -16.45 -11.93 1.80
CA ALA A 75 -17.82 -11.50 1.55
C ALA A 75 -18.09 -11.24 0.06
N THR A 76 -17.12 -10.66 -0.66
CA THR A 76 -17.21 -10.46 -2.12
C THR A 76 -17.22 -11.79 -2.85
N LEU A 77 -16.34 -12.71 -2.49
CA LEU A 77 -16.32 -14.08 -3.02
C LEU A 77 -17.65 -14.81 -2.74
N ASN A 78 -18.18 -14.69 -1.53
CA ASN A 78 -19.44 -15.31 -1.14
C ASN A 78 -20.63 -14.72 -1.91
N GLY A 79 -20.62 -13.40 -2.18
CA GLY A 79 -21.62 -12.74 -3.02
C GLY A 79 -21.53 -13.12 -4.51
N LEU A 80 -20.33 -13.38 -5.02
CA LEU A 80 -20.11 -13.85 -6.39
C LEU A 80 -20.52 -15.32 -6.57
N LEU A 81 -20.19 -16.17 -5.59
CA LEU A 81 -20.53 -17.60 -5.61
C LEU A 81 -22.00 -17.86 -5.22
N GLY A 82 -22.60 -16.98 -4.42
CA GLY A 82 -23.98 -17.09 -3.94
C GLY A 82 -25.06 -16.77 -4.99
N LYS A 83 -24.69 -16.43 -6.23
CA LYS A 83 -25.65 -16.07 -7.30
C LYS A 83 -25.81 -17.13 -8.39
N GLU A 84 -25.57 -18.39 -8.06
CA GLU A 84 -26.15 -19.52 -8.80
C GLU A 84 -26.96 -20.39 -7.85
N LYS A 85 -28.20 -19.97 -7.55
CA LYS A 85 -29.23 -20.99 -7.39
C LYS A 85 -29.37 -21.67 -8.75
N SER A 86 -28.73 -22.84 -8.84
CA SER A 86 -28.90 -23.79 -9.91
C SER A 86 -30.41 -24.02 -10.16
N PRO A 87 -30.89 -24.14 -11.42
CA PRO A 87 -32.30 -24.38 -11.71
C PRO A 87 -32.86 -25.72 -11.19
N ALA A 88 -32.11 -26.46 -10.39
CA ALA A 88 -32.47 -27.80 -9.92
C ALA A 88 -33.50 -27.81 -8.76
N ASP A 89 -33.76 -26.68 -8.08
CA ASP A 89 -34.72 -26.64 -6.97
C ASP A 89 -36.17 -26.32 -7.40
N MET A 90 -36.45 -26.26 -8.71
CA MET A 90 -37.79 -25.99 -9.27
C MET A 90 -38.55 -27.23 -9.75
N GLN A 91 -38.30 -28.43 -9.21
CA GLN A 91 -39.25 -29.54 -9.39
C GLN A 91 -39.27 -30.48 -8.18
N GLY A 92 -40.39 -30.50 -7.45
CA GLY A 92 -40.76 -31.66 -6.63
C GLY A 92 -41.22 -31.40 -5.20
N SER A 93 -42.41 -30.82 -5.03
CA SER A 93 -43.32 -31.31 -3.99
C SER A 93 -44.77 -30.91 -4.26
N LYS A 94 -45.49 -31.94 -4.71
CA LYS A 94 -46.95 -32.10 -4.89
C LYS A 94 -47.61 -31.38 -6.04
#